data_AF-A0A1Z2XS87-F1
#
_entry.id   AF-A0A1Z2XS87-F1
#
_cell.length_a   1.000
_cell.length_b   1.000
_cell.length_c   1.000
_cell.angle_alpha   90.00
_cell.angle_beta   90.00
_cell.angle_gamma   90.00
#
_symmetry.space_group_name_H-M   'P 1'
#
loop_
_entity.id
_entity.type
_entity.pdbx_description
1 polymer ?
#
loop_
_entity_poly.entity_id
_entity_poly.type
_entity_poly.pdbx_seq_one_letter_code
_entity_poly.pdbx_strand_id
1 'polypeptide(L)'
;MMKLLLGGSPCTHWSIAQSRHRETRPEGQGWELFRNYLIAKERYCPDFFLYENNKSMAPAIREQITAELGVEPIFINSALVSAQSRQRLYWTNIPGVEQPEDRGLVLRDILESGLPLREKGYTLKANYANSNAANALDSKHFPATMAAEPIRVGAIESSTGSEGQGHRVYSADGKSKTLCGNGGGAGAKTGLYTVPTGMAWRGHANADNPSSFEARPDQKANAVIVGHQSRLVIETADGRSFPAYKVKNGRIAIKGREYPIRLADGFYIIRKLTVLECMRLQTVPEDYIFPVSNSQAYKMLGNGWTVEVIAHILSYCPGITAEPVEVLSMYDGMSCGRLALNKLGADVVRYYATEIDKYAIRTTKTNFPDTLQMGDAFRVREDGWRSFTESVGR
;
A
#
# COMPACT_ATOMS: atom_id res chain seq x y z
N MET A 1 20.52 24.35 -7.75
CA MET A 1 20.00 23.74 -6.50
C MET A 1 18.51 23.87 -6.58
N MET A 2 17.87 22.74 -6.85
CA MET A 2 16.44 22.65 -7.12
C MET A 2 15.67 22.57 -5.80
N LYS A 3 14.55 23.29 -5.71
CA LYS A 3 13.61 23.22 -4.59
C LYS A 3 12.38 22.40 -4.96
N LEU A 4 12.11 21.37 -4.15
CA LEU A 4 11.00 20.46 -4.34
C LEU A 4 10.04 20.52 -3.15
N LEU A 5 8.76 20.80 -3.42
CA LEU A 5 7.70 20.71 -2.42
C LEU A 5 6.90 19.42 -2.60
N LEU A 6 6.84 18.60 -1.56
CA LEU A 6 6.04 17.37 -1.54
C LEU A 6 4.91 17.53 -0.52
N GLY A 7 3.74 16.96 -0.79
CA GLY A 7 2.71 16.89 0.22
C GLY A 7 1.52 16.00 -0.13
N GLY A 8 0.94 15.38 0.88
CA GLY A 8 -0.32 14.65 0.74
C GLY A 8 -1.13 14.83 2.00
N SER A 9 -2.08 15.79 1.98
CA SER A 9 -2.83 16.09 3.20
C SER A 9 -3.64 14.86 3.65
N PRO A 10 -3.77 14.63 4.98
CA PRO A 10 -4.52 13.51 5.53
C PRO A 10 -5.90 13.35 4.90
N CYS A 11 -6.08 12.26 4.16
CA CYS A 11 -7.29 12.03 3.38
C CYS A 11 -8.48 11.51 4.22
N THR A 12 -8.33 11.47 5.55
CA THR A 12 -9.30 10.93 6.52
C THR A 12 -10.64 11.65 6.49
N HIS A 13 -10.63 12.94 6.16
CA HIS A 13 -11.84 13.76 6.08
C HIS A 13 -12.58 13.62 4.74
N TRP A 14 -11.86 13.27 3.66
CA TRP A 14 -12.40 13.30 2.29
C TRP A 14 -12.72 11.93 1.70
N SER A 15 -12.13 10.87 2.24
CA SER A 15 -12.31 9.49 1.77
C SER A 15 -13.76 9.02 1.93
N ILE A 16 -14.28 8.29 0.92
CA ILE A 16 -15.59 7.60 1.01
C ILE A 16 -15.59 6.54 2.12
N ALA A 17 -14.42 6.03 2.52
CA ALA A 17 -14.32 5.09 3.63
C ALA A 17 -14.67 5.71 4.99
N GLN A 18 -14.74 7.04 5.08
CA GLN A 18 -15.18 7.73 6.29
C GLN A 18 -16.71 7.67 6.42
N SER A 19 -17.18 6.97 7.44
CA SER A 19 -18.61 6.74 7.66
C SER A 19 -19.29 7.80 8.52
N ARG A 20 -18.53 8.63 9.24
CA ARG A 20 -19.05 9.70 10.11
C ARG A 20 -18.42 11.05 9.73
N HIS A 21 -19.26 12.05 9.49
CA HIS A 21 -18.85 13.45 9.26
C HIS A 21 -17.83 13.62 8.12
N ARG A 22 -18.05 12.95 6.99
CA ARG A 22 -17.23 13.12 5.79
C ARG A 22 -17.41 14.55 5.23
N GLU A 23 -16.31 15.24 5.00
CA GLU A 23 -16.29 16.53 4.32
C GLU A 23 -16.51 16.33 2.81
N THR A 24 -17.44 17.09 2.23
CA THR A 24 -17.77 17.03 0.80
C THR A 24 -17.64 18.38 0.09
N ARG A 25 -17.32 19.43 0.85
CA ARG A 25 -17.11 20.80 0.41
C ARG A 25 -15.70 21.26 0.80
N PRO A 26 -15.12 22.27 0.14
CA PRO A 26 -13.80 22.82 0.46
C PRO A 26 -13.84 23.66 1.75
N GLU A 27 -14.21 23.01 2.86
CA GLU A 27 -14.33 23.59 4.20
C GLU A 27 -13.96 22.54 5.25
N GLY A 28 -13.68 22.97 6.47
CA GLY A 28 -13.32 22.07 7.57
C GLY A 28 -11.83 21.78 7.68
N GLN A 29 -11.50 20.73 8.42
CA GLN A 29 -10.13 20.45 8.83
C GLN A 29 -9.28 19.92 7.67
N GLY A 30 -9.86 19.09 6.79
CA GLY A 30 -9.16 18.62 5.59
C GLY A 30 -8.77 19.78 4.68
N TRP A 31 -9.67 20.76 4.53
CA TRP A 31 -9.41 21.95 3.72
C TRP A 31 -8.34 22.85 4.34
N GLU A 32 -8.34 23.06 5.65
CA GLU A 32 -7.29 23.85 6.31
C GLU A 32 -5.90 23.19 6.22
N LEU A 33 -5.84 21.85 6.21
CA LEU A 33 -4.60 21.14 5.90
C LEU A 33 -4.14 21.44 4.46
N PHE A 34 -5.03 21.37 3.47
CA PHE A 34 -4.66 21.76 2.11
C PHE A 34 -4.25 23.24 1.98
N ARG A 35 -4.89 24.16 2.71
CA ARG A 35 -4.47 25.56 2.76
C ARG A 35 -3.07 25.74 3.32
N ASN A 36 -2.67 24.96 4.32
CA ASN A 36 -1.29 25.00 4.81
C ASN A 36 -0.29 24.59 3.70
N TYR A 37 -0.67 23.64 2.83
CA TYR A 37 0.14 23.29 1.66
C TYR A 37 0.24 24.44 0.65
N LEU A 38 -0.85 25.16 0.36
CA LEU A 38 -0.81 26.35 -0.51
C LEU A 38 0.10 27.44 0.07
N ILE A 39 -0.04 27.74 1.36
CA ILE A 39 0.81 28.71 2.05
C ILE A 39 2.28 28.27 1.99
N ALA A 40 2.56 26.98 2.16
CA ALA A 40 3.92 26.46 2.00
C ALA A 40 4.46 26.64 0.59
N LYS A 41 3.65 26.37 -0.44
CA LYS A 41 4.03 26.61 -1.84
C LYS A 41 4.38 28.09 -2.09
N GLU A 42 3.59 29.01 -1.54
CA GLU A 42 3.85 30.46 -1.66
C GLU A 42 5.10 30.91 -0.91
N ARG A 43 5.34 30.37 0.30
CA ARG A 43 6.46 30.79 1.17
C ARG A 43 7.78 30.13 0.78
N TYR A 44 7.73 28.87 0.41
CA TYR A 44 8.91 28.08 0.07
C TYR A 44 9.39 28.36 -1.36
N CYS A 45 8.48 28.80 -2.25
CA CYS A 45 8.73 29.06 -3.67
C CYS A 45 9.47 27.90 -4.36
N PRO A 46 8.88 26.69 -4.42
CA PRO A 46 9.53 25.55 -5.03
C PRO A 46 9.59 25.68 -6.56
N ASP A 47 10.62 25.13 -7.19
CA ASP A 47 10.69 24.97 -8.65
C ASP A 47 9.66 23.94 -9.12
N PHE A 48 9.54 22.83 -8.38
CA PHE A 48 8.58 21.77 -8.64
C PHE A 48 7.80 21.41 -7.38
N PHE A 49 6.53 21.06 -7.55
CA PHE A 49 5.69 20.57 -6.47
C PHE A 49 4.97 19.29 -6.84
N LEU A 50 4.66 18.46 -5.84
CA LEU A 50 3.81 17.28 -5.99
C LEU A 50 2.84 17.21 -4.82
N TYR A 51 1.55 17.28 -5.14
CA TYR A 51 0.47 17.11 -4.19
C TYR A 51 -0.33 15.83 -4.49
N GLU A 52 -0.46 14.93 -3.53
CA GLU A 52 -1.21 13.67 -3.66
C GLU A 52 -2.47 13.67 -2.80
N ASN A 53 -3.53 13.05 -3.31
CA ASN A 53 -4.66 12.68 -2.47
C ASN A 53 -5.52 11.55 -3.07
N ASN A 54 -6.52 11.09 -2.32
CA ASN A 54 -7.38 9.99 -2.72
C ASN A 54 -8.31 10.35 -3.90
N LYS A 55 -8.49 9.41 -4.83
CA LYS A 55 -9.40 9.57 -5.98
C LYS A 55 -10.88 9.66 -5.58
N SER A 56 -11.23 9.17 -4.39
CA SER A 56 -12.61 9.08 -3.92
C SER A 56 -13.16 10.39 -3.34
N MET A 57 -12.36 11.45 -3.26
CA MET A 57 -12.77 12.75 -2.74
C MET A 57 -13.98 13.30 -3.50
N ALA A 58 -14.74 14.18 -2.85
CA ALA A 58 -15.89 14.81 -3.49
C ALA A 58 -15.46 15.66 -4.70
N PRO A 59 -16.22 15.68 -5.81
CA PRO A 59 -15.89 16.46 -7.00
C PRO A 59 -15.63 17.95 -6.70
N ALA A 60 -16.43 18.57 -5.83
CA ALA A 60 -16.27 19.96 -5.43
C ALA A 60 -14.91 20.25 -4.77
N ILE A 61 -14.40 19.34 -3.94
CA ILE A 61 -13.07 19.48 -3.32
C ILE A 61 -11.99 19.32 -4.39
N ARG A 62 -12.14 18.33 -5.28
CA ARG A 62 -11.19 18.08 -6.37
C ARG A 62 -11.09 19.29 -7.31
N GLU A 63 -12.22 19.84 -7.73
CA GLU A 63 -12.30 21.01 -8.60
C GLU A 63 -11.66 22.23 -7.95
N GLN A 64 -11.90 22.45 -6.66
CA GLN A 64 -11.25 23.55 -5.95
C GLN A 64 -9.73 23.32 -5.82
N ILE A 65 -9.25 22.11 -5.50
CA ILE A 65 -7.80 21.82 -5.47
C ILE A 65 -7.15 22.11 -6.83
N THR A 66 -7.78 21.67 -7.93
CA THR A 66 -7.33 21.95 -9.30
C THR A 66 -7.27 23.45 -9.56
N ALA A 67 -8.29 24.22 -9.17
CA ALA A 67 -8.32 25.66 -9.35
C ALA A 67 -7.19 26.38 -8.58
N GLU A 68 -6.95 25.99 -7.32
CA GLU A 68 -5.92 26.60 -6.46
C GLU A 68 -4.49 26.24 -6.89
N LEU A 69 -4.26 25.01 -7.37
CA LEU A 69 -2.95 24.56 -7.84
C LEU A 69 -2.67 24.94 -9.31
N GLY A 70 -3.71 25.27 -10.08
CA GLY A 70 -3.62 25.70 -11.48
C GLY A 70 -3.19 24.60 -12.46
N VAL A 71 -3.24 23.33 -12.06
CA VAL A 71 -2.85 22.17 -12.88
C VAL A 71 -3.87 21.05 -12.73
N GLU A 72 -4.11 20.28 -13.79
CA GLU A 72 -4.99 19.12 -13.74
C GLU A 72 -4.33 17.93 -13.03
N PRO A 73 -5.09 17.10 -12.30
CA PRO A 73 -4.54 15.93 -11.64
C PRO A 73 -4.27 14.80 -12.62
N ILE A 74 -3.16 14.11 -12.38
CA ILE A 74 -2.83 12.83 -13.00
C ILE A 74 -3.44 11.72 -12.15
N PHE A 75 -4.25 10.87 -12.76
CA PHE A 75 -4.76 9.67 -12.12
C PHE A 75 -3.75 8.52 -12.27
N ILE A 76 -3.29 7.93 -11.17
CA ILE A 76 -2.46 6.72 -11.22
C ILE A 76 -3.03 5.68 -10.26
N ASN A 77 -3.11 4.43 -10.75
CA ASN A 77 -3.39 3.27 -9.92
C ASN A 77 -2.07 2.56 -9.61
N SER A 78 -1.72 2.40 -8.33
CA SER A 78 -0.51 1.67 -7.92
C SER A 78 -0.48 0.21 -8.40
N ALA A 79 -1.60 -0.32 -8.90
CA ALA A 79 -1.66 -1.64 -9.50
C ALA A 79 -0.72 -1.79 -10.71
N LEU A 80 -0.30 -0.71 -11.36
CA LEU A 80 0.68 -0.77 -12.45
C LEU A 80 2.07 -1.18 -11.94
N VAL A 81 2.45 -0.68 -10.76
CA VAL A 81 3.82 -0.81 -10.25
C VAL A 81 3.95 -1.71 -9.02
N SER A 82 2.83 -2.18 -8.49
CA SER A 82 2.73 -3.00 -7.28
C SER A 82 1.57 -3.99 -7.35
N ALA A 83 1.57 -4.97 -6.45
CA ALA A 83 0.48 -5.91 -6.24
C ALA A 83 -0.72 -5.31 -5.47
N GLN A 84 -0.91 -3.98 -5.45
CA GLN A 84 -2.01 -3.30 -4.75
C GLN A 84 -2.86 -2.46 -5.69
N SER A 85 -4.18 -2.61 -5.65
CA SER A 85 -5.09 -1.63 -6.27
C SER A 85 -5.27 -0.43 -5.33
N ARG A 86 -4.69 0.71 -5.72
CA ARG A 86 -4.72 1.97 -4.98
C ARG A 86 -4.79 3.13 -5.97
N GLN A 87 -5.99 3.69 -6.09
CA GLN A 87 -6.30 4.81 -6.97
C GLN A 87 -6.05 6.15 -6.27
N ARG A 88 -5.22 7.00 -6.88
CA ARG A 88 -4.84 8.33 -6.37
C ARG A 88 -4.81 9.37 -7.48
N LEU A 89 -4.92 10.62 -7.07
CA LEU A 89 -4.79 11.81 -7.92
C LEU A 89 -3.54 12.57 -7.48
N TYR A 90 -2.78 13.04 -8.46
CA TYR A 90 -1.50 13.73 -8.28
C TYR A 90 -1.52 15.05 -9.03
N TRP A 91 -1.36 16.16 -8.33
CA TRP A 91 -1.22 17.50 -8.92
C TRP A 91 0.24 17.89 -8.90
N THR A 92 0.79 18.27 -10.04
CA THR A 92 2.19 18.66 -10.15
C THR A 92 2.42 19.56 -11.36
N ASN A 93 3.43 20.42 -11.27
CA ASN A 93 3.95 21.19 -12.41
C ASN A 93 5.13 20.49 -13.11
N ILE A 94 5.48 19.26 -12.72
CA ILE A 94 6.51 18.47 -13.42
C ILE A 94 5.98 18.14 -14.84
N PRO A 95 6.71 18.52 -15.90
CA PRO A 95 6.23 18.36 -17.27
C PRO A 95 6.30 16.92 -17.74
N GLY A 96 5.36 16.52 -18.60
CA GLY A 96 5.45 15.29 -19.38
C GLY A 96 5.24 13.98 -18.61
N VAL A 97 4.73 14.01 -17.39
CA VAL A 97 4.49 12.80 -16.58
C VAL A 97 3.45 11.90 -17.26
N GLU A 98 3.86 10.71 -17.68
CA GLU A 98 2.98 9.69 -18.28
C GLU A 98 2.60 8.60 -17.28
N GLN A 99 1.73 7.67 -17.69
CA GLN A 99 1.40 6.49 -16.88
C GLN A 99 2.64 5.58 -16.73
N PRO A 100 2.86 4.98 -15.55
CA PRO A 100 3.87 3.94 -15.42
C PRO A 100 3.48 2.68 -16.20
N GLU A 101 4.48 1.95 -16.68
CA GLU A 101 4.27 0.64 -17.32
C GLU A 101 3.71 -0.37 -16.31
N ASP A 102 2.82 -1.25 -16.78
CA ASP A 102 2.30 -2.32 -15.94
C ASP A 102 3.34 -3.43 -15.77
N ARG A 103 3.84 -3.59 -14.55
CA ARG A 103 4.79 -4.63 -14.14
C ARG A 103 4.15 -6.01 -13.99
N GLY A 104 2.81 -6.12 -14.10
CA GLY A 104 2.09 -7.40 -14.06
C GLY A 104 2.09 -8.10 -12.71
N LEU A 105 2.45 -7.40 -11.62
CA LEU A 105 2.65 -8.00 -10.30
C LEU A 105 1.33 -8.42 -9.62
N VAL A 106 1.25 -9.60 -9.04
CA VAL A 106 0.11 -10.06 -8.25
C VAL A 106 0.52 -10.32 -6.81
N LEU A 107 -0.43 -10.53 -5.90
CA LEU A 107 -0.12 -10.63 -4.47
C LEU A 107 0.87 -11.76 -4.17
N ARG A 108 0.76 -12.91 -4.86
CA ARG A 108 1.72 -14.02 -4.72
C ARG A 108 3.19 -13.61 -4.94
N ASP A 109 3.47 -12.59 -5.76
CA ASP A 109 4.83 -12.16 -6.09
C ASP A 109 5.52 -11.43 -4.93
N ILE A 110 4.74 -10.99 -3.93
CA ILE A 110 5.25 -10.22 -2.79
C ILE A 110 5.18 -10.97 -1.45
N LEU A 111 4.62 -12.19 -1.42
CA LEU A 111 4.48 -12.97 -0.19
C LEU A 111 5.84 -13.43 0.34
N GLU A 112 6.02 -13.46 1.66
CA GLU A 112 7.25 -13.97 2.29
C GLU A 112 7.41 -15.48 2.08
N SER A 113 6.31 -16.21 2.15
CA SER A 113 6.28 -17.67 2.03
C SER A 113 6.21 -18.10 0.57
N GLY A 114 7.11 -17.56 -0.26
CA GLY A 114 7.24 -17.93 -1.65
C GLY A 114 7.13 -19.45 -1.82
N LEU A 115 6.02 -19.91 -2.34
CA LEU A 115 6.08 -21.00 -3.28
C LEU A 115 6.41 -20.35 -4.61
N PRO A 116 7.67 -20.36 -5.07
CA PRO A 116 7.87 -20.66 -6.47
C PRO A 116 7.32 -22.08 -6.59
N LEU A 117 6.05 -22.22 -6.96
CA LEU A 117 5.63 -23.46 -7.61
C LEU A 117 6.59 -23.56 -8.79
N ARG A 118 7.58 -24.47 -8.69
CA ARG A 118 8.47 -24.77 -9.78
C ARG A 118 7.58 -25.18 -10.95
N GLU A 119 7.36 -24.23 -11.83
CA GLU A 119 7.43 -24.42 -13.25
C GLU A 119 7.62 -23.05 -13.90
N LYS A 120 8.62 -23.00 -14.76
CA LYS A 120 8.76 -21.95 -15.77
C LYS A 120 7.45 -21.90 -16.57
N GLY A 121 6.53 -21.05 -16.17
CA GLY A 121 5.46 -20.56 -17.02
C GLY A 121 5.95 -19.29 -17.66
N TYR A 122 6.59 -19.41 -18.82
CA TYR A 122 6.74 -18.28 -19.73
C TYR A 122 5.39 -17.53 -19.85
N THR A 123 5.46 -16.21 -19.85
CA THR A 123 4.52 -15.29 -20.49
C THR A 123 3.53 -15.97 -21.45
N LEU A 124 2.22 -15.84 -21.19
CA LEU A 124 1.13 -15.47 -22.11
C LEU A 124 -0.24 -16.09 -21.74
N LYS A 125 -1.25 -15.21 -21.73
CA LYS A 125 -2.71 -15.41 -21.77
C LYS A 125 -3.44 -15.70 -20.44
N ALA A 126 -3.71 -14.62 -19.72
CA ALA A 126 -5.04 -14.45 -19.14
C ALA A 126 -6.04 -14.37 -20.31
N ASN A 127 -6.69 -15.49 -20.68
CA ASN A 127 -7.77 -15.43 -21.65
C ASN A 127 -8.91 -14.59 -21.05
N TYR A 128 -8.96 -13.35 -21.53
CA TYR A 128 -10.12 -12.60 -21.99
C TYR A 128 -11.26 -13.50 -22.47
N ALA A 129 -11.90 -14.23 -21.56
CA ALA A 129 -13.00 -15.08 -21.94
C ALA A 129 -14.28 -14.30 -22.23
N ASN A 130 -14.36 -12.99 -21.92
CA ASN A 130 -15.53 -12.14 -22.22
C ASN A 130 -15.26 -10.63 -22.39
N SER A 131 -14.01 -10.16 -22.49
CA SER A 131 -13.72 -8.76 -22.82
C SER A 131 -13.03 -8.73 -24.19
N ASN A 132 -13.76 -8.29 -25.21
CA ASN A 132 -13.22 -8.23 -26.55
C ASN A 132 -11.99 -7.32 -26.60
N ALA A 133 -10.86 -7.89 -27.02
CA ALA A 133 -9.63 -7.17 -27.37
C ALA A 133 -9.87 -6.04 -28.40
N ALA A 134 -11.01 -6.05 -29.09
CA ALA A 134 -11.47 -4.97 -29.96
C ALA A 134 -11.73 -3.64 -29.22
N ASN A 135 -12.06 -3.66 -27.92
CA ASN A 135 -12.28 -2.43 -27.14
C ASN A 135 -10.98 -1.85 -26.54
N ALA A 136 -9.85 -2.57 -26.64
CA ALA A 136 -8.56 -2.14 -26.11
C ALA A 136 -7.70 -1.38 -27.13
N LEU A 137 -8.12 -1.34 -28.40
CA LEU A 137 -7.30 -0.83 -29.52
C LEU A 137 -7.92 0.35 -30.26
N ASP A 138 -9.14 0.77 -29.92
CA ASP A 138 -9.74 1.95 -30.53
C ASP A 138 -10.40 2.85 -29.47
N SER A 139 -9.62 3.79 -28.97
CA SER A 139 -10.03 5.18 -28.80
C SER A 139 -8.88 5.97 -28.21
N LYS A 140 -8.45 7.03 -28.90
CA LYS A 140 -7.48 8.02 -28.43
C LYS A 140 -8.03 8.88 -27.27
N HIS A 141 -8.58 8.23 -26.25
CA HIS A 141 -9.18 8.82 -25.05
C HIS A 141 -9.14 7.78 -23.93
N PHE A 142 -8.11 7.83 -23.08
CA PHE A 142 -7.83 6.88 -21.99
C PHE A 142 -9.08 6.30 -21.27
N PRO A 143 -9.40 5.00 -21.44
CA PRO A 143 -10.32 4.31 -20.55
C PRO A 143 -9.72 2.97 -20.07
N ALA A 144 -9.35 2.93 -18.79
CA ALA A 144 -8.88 1.78 -18.02
C ALA A 144 -7.47 1.25 -18.33
N THR A 145 -6.56 1.49 -17.40
CA THR A 145 -5.32 0.71 -17.24
C THR A 145 -5.71 -0.75 -16.99
N MET A 146 -5.24 -1.66 -17.85
CA MET A 146 -5.54 -3.11 -17.82
C MET A 146 -4.90 -3.85 -16.64
N ALA A 147 -4.77 -3.19 -15.48
CA ALA A 147 -4.18 -3.75 -14.29
C ALA A 147 -5.14 -4.74 -13.63
N ALA A 148 -4.60 -5.85 -13.10
CA ALA A 148 -5.40 -6.85 -12.40
C ALA A 148 -6.16 -6.27 -11.19
N GLU A 149 -7.25 -6.92 -10.76
CA GLU A 149 -8.10 -6.48 -9.64
C GLU A 149 -8.05 -7.44 -8.43
N PRO A 150 -8.48 -7.01 -7.24
CA PRO A 150 -8.66 -7.91 -6.11
C PRO A 150 -9.75 -8.96 -6.35
N ILE A 151 -9.40 -10.24 -6.19
CA ILE A 151 -10.34 -11.37 -6.38
C ILE A 151 -10.89 -11.79 -5.03
N ARG A 152 -12.18 -11.50 -4.75
CA ARG A 152 -12.83 -11.95 -3.50
C ARG A 152 -13.19 -13.44 -3.58
N VAL A 153 -12.87 -14.19 -2.53
CA VAL A 153 -13.07 -15.66 -2.46
C VAL A 153 -13.85 -16.11 -1.22
N GLY A 154 -14.49 -15.16 -0.52
CA GLY A 154 -15.38 -15.45 0.60
C GLY A 154 -15.31 -14.42 1.74
N ALA A 155 -15.71 -14.84 2.93
CA ALA A 155 -15.57 -14.11 4.18
C ALA A 155 -15.40 -15.06 5.38
N ILE A 156 -14.74 -14.60 6.44
CA ILE A 156 -14.72 -15.27 7.77
C ILE A 156 -15.84 -14.70 8.67
N GLU A 157 -16.31 -15.42 9.69
CA GLU A 157 -17.32 -14.85 10.60
C GLU A 157 -16.77 -13.63 11.35
N SER A 158 -17.65 -12.66 11.58
CA SER A 158 -17.47 -11.63 12.59
C SER A 158 -18.21 -12.05 13.86
N SER A 159 -17.77 -11.54 15.01
CA SER A 159 -18.49 -11.70 16.28
C SER A 159 -19.91 -11.10 16.25
N THR A 160 -20.24 -10.32 15.23
CA THR A 160 -21.52 -9.63 15.05
C THR A 160 -22.34 -10.14 13.86
N GLY A 161 -21.90 -11.20 13.18
CA GLY A 161 -22.57 -11.75 11.99
C GLY A 161 -22.51 -10.87 10.72
N SER A 162 -21.91 -9.68 10.77
CA SER A 162 -21.75 -8.81 9.60
C SER A 162 -20.54 -9.20 8.72
N GLU A 163 -20.71 -9.24 7.40
CA GLU A 163 -19.63 -9.40 6.41
C GLU A 163 -18.91 -8.07 6.12
N GLY A 164 -18.51 -7.37 7.18
CA GLY A 164 -17.76 -6.12 7.08
C GLY A 164 -16.46 -6.27 6.28
N GLN A 165 -15.92 -5.15 5.78
CA GLN A 165 -14.70 -5.10 4.95
C GLN A 165 -13.49 -5.82 5.57
N GLY A 166 -13.42 -5.94 6.90
CA GLY A 166 -12.35 -6.61 7.64
C GLY A 166 -12.47 -8.14 7.70
N HIS A 167 -13.56 -8.72 7.20
CA HIS A 167 -13.82 -10.16 7.21
C HIS A 167 -13.74 -10.80 5.83
N ARG A 168 -13.59 -9.99 4.77
CA ARG A 168 -13.52 -10.47 3.38
C ARG A 168 -12.18 -11.15 3.11
N VAL A 169 -12.25 -12.28 2.42
CA VAL A 169 -11.08 -13.08 2.01
C VAL A 169 -10.85 -12.89 0.52
N TYR A 170 -9.59 -12.72 0.13
CA TYR A 170 -9.16 -12.49 -1.24
C TYR A 170 -8.14 -13.54 -1.70
N SER A 171 -8.11 -13.82 -3.00
CA SER A 171 -7.09 -14.69 -3.60
C SER A 171 -5.73 -14.00 -3.66
N ALA A 172 -4.64 -14.76 -3.47
CA ALA A 172 -3.29 -14.30 -3.75
C ALA A 172 -2.98 -14.13 -5.25
N ASP A 173 -3.90 -14.56 -6.12
CA ASP A 173 -3.75 -14.45 -7.58
C ASP A 173 -4.29 -13.15 -8.15
N GLY A 174 -4.96 -12.35 -7.31
CA GLY A 174 -5.40 -11.01 -7.64
C GLY A 174 -4.46 -9.95 -7.05
N LYS A 175 -4.89 -8.69 -7.16
CA LYS A 175 -4.25 -7.60 -6.40
C LYS A 175 -4.73 -7.59 -4.95
N SER A 176 -3.89 -7.08 -4.07
CA SER A 176 -4.28 -6.58 -2.76
C SER A 176 -5.28 -5.43 -2.88
N LYS A 177 -6.14 -5.29 -1.86
CA LYS A 177 -6.95 -4.09 -1.67
C LYS A 177 -6.04 -2.95 -1.20
N THR A 178 -6.53 -1.72 -1.27
CA THR A 178 -5.81 -0.59 -0.65
C THR A 178 -5.64 -0.84 0.85
N LEU A 179 -4.40 -0.77 1.35
CA LEU A 179 -4.11 -0.82 2.78
C LEU A 179 -4.83 0.32 3.51
N CYS A 180 -5.26 0.07 4.75
CA CYS A 180 -5.93 1.07 5.55
C CYS A 180 -5.17 1.28 6.87
N GLY A 181 -4.75 2.52 7.15
CA GLY A 181 -4.05 2.84 8.39
C GLY A 181 -4.94 2.71 9.62
N ASN A 182 -6.23 3.01 9.45
CA ASN A 182 -7.25 2.99 10.50
C ASN A 182 -8.28 1.88 10.22
N GLY A 183 -8.31 0.81 11.03
CA GLY A 183 -9.25 -0.28 10.83
C GLY A 183 -9.25 -1.28 11.99
N GLY A 184 -10.44 -1.63 12.49
CA GLY A 184 -10.67 -2.64 13.52
C GLY A 184 -11.16 -3.96 12.94
N GLY A 185 -10.65 -5.09 13.42
CA GLY A 185 -10.96 -6.44 12.94
C GLY A 185 -9.79 -7.13 12.23
N ALA A 186 -9.86 -8.46 12.13
CA ALA A 186 -8.72 -9.32 11.75
C ALA A 186 -8.08 -8.97 10.39
N GLY A 187 -8.89 -8.56 9.39
CA GLY A 187 -8.43 -8.15 8.05
C GLY A 187 -8.68 -6.68 7.73
N ALA A 188 -8.96 -5.81 8.70
CA ALA A 188 -9.40 -4.45 8.41
C ALA A 188 -8.29 -3.58 7.78
N LYS A 189 -7.04 -3.79 8.20
CA LYS A 189 -5.88 -3.00 7.71
C LYS A 189 -5.34 -3.51 6.38
N THR A 190 -5.24 -4.83 6.21
CA THR A 190 -4.60 -5.44 5.03
C THR A 190 -5.58 -6.13 4.09
N GLY A 191 -6.70 -6.65 4.60
CA GLY A 191 -7.44 -7.75 3.99
C GLY A 191 -6.98 -9.11 4.52
N LEU A 192 -7.76 -10.15 4.24
CA LEU A 192 -7.39 -11.55 4.49
C LEU A 192 -7.12 -12.23 3.16
N TYR A 193 -6.09 -13.06 3.11
CA TYR A 193 -5.62 -13.65 1.87
C TYR A 193 -5.41 -15.14 2.00
N THR A 194 -5.80 -15.87 0.97
CA THR A 194 -5.48 -17.30 0.80
C THR A 194 -4.02 -17.43 0.38
N VAL A 195 -3.15 -17.80 1.32
CA VAL A 195 -1.71 -17.95 1.09
C VAL A 195 -1.41 -19.45 0.94
N PRO A 196 -0.70 -19.85 -0.14
CA PRO A 196 -0.28 -21.23 -0.30
C PRO A 196 0.57 -21.67 0.88
N THR A 197 0.31 -22.87 1.36
CA THR A 197 1.12 -23.46 2.40
C THR A 197 2.09 -24.39 1.72
N GLY A 198 3.40 -24.20 1.94
CA GLY A 198 4.43 -25.03 1.31
C GLY A 198 4.11 -26.53 1.40
N MET A 199 4.49 -27.31 0.39
CA MET A 199 4.07 -28.72 0.27
C MET A 199 4.77 -29.68 1.26
N ALA A 200 5.57 -29.18 2.20
CA ALA A 200 6.36 -30.01 3.12
C ALA A 200 5.85 -29.90 4.55
N TRP A 201 5.39 -31.04 5.06
CA TRP A 201 4.73 -31.18 6.34
C TRP A 201 5.46 -32.19 7.20
N ARG A 202 5.54 -31.92 8.51
CA ARG A 202 5.86 -32.91 9.53
C ARG A 202 4.68 -32.97 10.50
N GLY A 203 4.12 -34.17 10.68
CA GLY A 203 3.11 -34.38 11.71
C GLY A 203 3.71 -34.16 13.09
N HIS A 204 3.10 -33.29 13.88
CA HIS A 204 3.41 -33.05 15.29
C HIS A 204 2.21 -33.48 16.15
N ALA A 205 1.64 -34.65 15.84
CA ALA A 205 0.50 -35.19 16.55
C ALA A 205 0.93 -35.55 17.98
N ASN A 206 0.35 -34.86 18.97
CA ASN A 206 0.53 -35.16 20.39
C ASN A 206 -0.82 -35.65 20.96
N ALA A 207 -0.80 -36.25 22.16
CA ALA A 207 -2.01 -36.78 22.81
C ALA A 207 -3.15 -35.75 22.91
N ASP A 208 -2.82 -34.46 23.06
CA ASP A 208 -3.78 -33.36 23.19
C ASP A 208 -4.15 -32.68 21.86
N ASN A 209 -3.37 -32.91 20.79
CA ASN A 209 -3.64 -32.34 19.45
C ASN A 209 -3.24 -33.35 18.36
N PRO A 210 -4.14 -34.28 17.98
CA PRO A 210 -3.83 -35.34 17.03
C PRO A 210 -3.71 -34.86 15.57
N SER A 211 -3.92 -33.57 15.30
CA SER A 211 -4.05 -32.98 13.95
C SER A 211 -3.17 -31.73 13.72
N SER A 212 -2.11 -31.55 14.50
CA SER A 212 -1.09 -30.50 14.29
C SER A 212 -0.04 -30.92 13.25
N PHE A 213 0.20 -30.04 12.28
CA PHE A 213 1.26 -30.19 11.27
C PHE A 213 2.17 -28.96 11.31
N GLU A 214 3.47 -29.21 11.31
CA GLU A 214 4.51 -28.18 11.16
C GLU A 214 4.86 -28.03 9.67
N ALA A 215 4.85 -26.79 9.18
CA ALA A 215 5.34 -26.48 7.83
C ALA A 215 6.87 -26.45 7.84
N ARG A 216 7.53 -27.32 7.07
CA ARG A 216 8.99 -27.37 7.05
C ARG A 216 9.60 -26.40 6.03
N PRO A 217 10.64 -25.64 6.40
CA PRO A 217 11.39 -24.79 5.47
C PRO A 217 12.26 -25.61 4.49
N ASP A 218 12.54 -26.88 4.78
CA ASP A 218 13.43 -27.77 4.00
C ASP A 218 12.76 -28.44 2.79
N GLN A 219 11.47 -28.17 2.55
CA GLN A 219 10.66 -28.76 1.49
C GLN A 219 10.62 -30.30 1.44
N LYS A 220 10.95 -31.00 2.53
CA LYS A 220 10.87 -32.47 2.61
C LYS A 220 9.64 -32.88 3.42
N ALA A 221 8.70 -33.60 2.84
CA ALA A 221 7.57 -34.18 3.57
C ALA A 221 7.95 -35.56 4.13
N ASN A 222 7.62 -35.82 5.40
CA ASN A 222 7.60 -37.19 5.94
C ASN A 222 6.19 -37.48 6.49
N ALA A 223 5.63 -38.58 5.96
CA ALA A 223 4.50 -39.37 6.48
C ALA A 223 3.10 -39.15 5.88
N VAL A 224 2.62 -40.28 5.34
CA VAL A 224 1.24 -40.75 5.09
C VAL A 224 0.58 -41.11 6.42
N ILE A 225 -0.67 -40.71 6.70
CA ILE A 225 -1.60 -41.50 7.57
C ILE A 225 -3.08 -41.32 7.15
N VAL A 226 -3.84 -42.40 7.37
CA VAL A 226 -5.26 -42.67 7.19
C VAL A 226 -6.03 -42.33 8.49
N GLY A 227 -7.10 -41.53 8.42
CA GLY A 227 -8.15 -41.52 9.46
C GLY A 227 -8.42 -40.20 10.20
N HIS A 228 -9.71 -39.89 10.29
CA HIS A 228 -10.42 -38.85 11.07
C HIS A 228 -10.37 -37.37 10.64
N GLN A 229 -11.58 -36.82 10.42
CA GLN A 229 -11.90 -35.43 10.06
C GLN A 229 -11.67 -34.45 11.22
N SER A 230 -10.43 -34.27 11.64
CA SER A 230 -10.07 -33.18 12.57
C SER A 230 -9.32 -32.09 11.78
N ARG A 231 -9.83 -30.87 11.89
CA ARG A 231 -9.43 -29.65 11.16
C ARG A 231 -7.89 -29.54 11.05
N LEU A 232 -7.36 -29.52 9.84
CA LEU A 232 -5.91 -29.40 9.61
C LEU A 232 -5.44 -28.00 10.03
N VAL A 233 -4.44 -27.94 10.90
CA VAL A 233 -3.88 -26.71 11.45
C VAL A 233 -2.39 -26.64 11.15
N ILE A 234 -1.93 -25.45 10.79
CA ILE A 234 -0.56 -25.17 10.40
C ILE A 234 0.05 -24.25 11.44
N GLU A 235 1.11 -24.71 12.08
CA GLU A 235 1.85 -23.93 13.05
C GLU A 235 3.09 -23.32 12.38
N THR A 236 3.21 -22.01 12.48
CA THR A 236 4.41 -21.28 12.06
C THR A 236 5.48 -21.36 13.14
N ALA A 237 6.75 -21.15 12.76
CA ALA A 237 7.90 -21.21 13.68
C ALA A 237 7.80 -20.22 14.87
N ASP A 238 7.01 -19.16 14.74
CA ASP A 238 6.70 -18.21 15.82
C ASP A 238 5.49 -18.64 16.70
N GLY A 239 5.05 -19.90 16.58
CA GLY A 239 4.01 -20.52 17.40
C GLY A 239 2.58 -20.13 17.05
N ARG A 240 2.33 -19.53 15.89
CA ARG A 240 0.96 -19.17 15.46
C ARG A 240 0.33 -20.31 14.69
N SER A 241 -0.87 -20.68 15.09
CA SER A 241 -1.64 -21.76 14.46
C SER A 241 -2.71 -21.19 13.51
N PHE A 242 -2.73 -21.64 12.26
CA PHE A 242 -3.70 -21.24 11.24
C PHE A 242 -4.50 -22.43 10.73
N PRO A 243 -5.83 -22.33 10.58
CA PRO A 243 -6.60 -23.35 9.88
C PRO A 243 -6.17 -23.46 8.43
N ALA A 244 -5.96 -24.68 7.96
CA ALA A 244 -5.71 -24.97 6.56
C ALA A 244 -7.01 -25.26 5.81
N TYR A 245 -7.07 -24.75 4.59
CA TYR A 245 -8.20 -24.86 3.68
C TYR A 245 -7.74 -25.60 2.44
N LYS A 246 -8.47 -26.65 2.07
CA LYS A 246 -8.18 -27.44 0.88
C LYS A 246 -8.84 -26.82 -0.34
N VAL A 247 -8.08 -26.63 -1.40
CA VAL A 247 -8.57 -26.33 -2.74
C VAL A 247 -8.58 -27.63 -3.54
N LYS A 248 -9.70 -27.94 -4.18
CA LYS A 248 -9.83 -29.07 -5.10
C LYS A 248 -10.75 -28.69 -6.26
N ASN A 249 -10.33 -28.96 -7.50
CA ASN A 249 -11.09 -28.65 -8.72
C ASN A 249 -11.58 -27.19 -8.77
N GLY A 250 -10.71 -26.24 -8.38
CA GLY A 250 -11.04 -24.81 -8.39
C GLY A 250 -12.12 -24.40 -7.38
N ARG A 251 -12.30 -25.17 -6.30
CA ARG A 251 -13.21 -24.85 -5.20
C ARG A 251 -12.50 -24.90 -3.86
N ILE A 252 -12.80 -23.94 -2.98
CA ILE A 252 -12.34 -23.89 -1.58
C ILE A 252 -13.54 -23.96 -0.64
N ALA A 253 -13.46 -24.84 0.37
CA ALA A 253 -14.49 -24.93 1.39
C ALA A 253 -14.10 -24.09 2.62
N ILE A 254 -14.82 -23.00 2.87
CA ILE A 254 -14.63 -22.14 4.05
C ILE A 254 -15.91 -22.23 4.88
N LYS A 255 -15.79 -22.76 6.11
CA LYS A 255 -16.93 -22.95 7.06
C LYS A 255 -18.11 -23.71 6.44
N GLY A 256 -17.83 -24.80 5.73
CA GLY A 256 -18.87 -25.65 5.13
C GLY A 256 -19.54 -25.05 3.89
N ARG A 257 -19.16 -23.85 3.45
CA ARG A 257 -19.58 -23.26 2.18
C ARG A 257 -18.47 -23.39 1.15
N GLU A 258 -18.82 -23.82 -0.06
CA GLU A 258 -17.89 -23.87 -1.18
C GLU A 258 -17.87 -22.55 -1.96
N TYR A 259 -16.67 -22.07 -2.25
CA TYR A 259 -16.45 -20.88 -3.06
C TYR A 259 -15.63 -21.25 -4.30
N PRO A 260 -15.99 -20.75 -5.50
CA PRO A 260 -15.14 -20.88 -6.67
C PRO A 260 -13.86 -20.07 -6.47
N ILE A 261 -12.71 -20.67 -6.80
CA ILE A 261 -11.41 -20.04 -6.63
C ILE A 261 -10.48 -20.45 -7.77
N ARG A 262 -9.60 -19.55 -8.21
CA ARG A 262 -8.63 -19.81 -9.28
C ARG A 262 -7.26 -20.26 -8.74
N LEU A 263 -7.26 -20.94 -7.62
CA LEU A 263 -6.05 -21.49 -7.01
C LEU A 263 -5.82 -22.92 -7.50
N ALA A 264 -4.55 -23.32 -7.59
CA ALA A 264 -4.19 -24.71 -7.84
C ALA A 264 -4.64 -25.60 -6.67
N ASP A 265 -4.93 -26.86 -6.97
CA ASP A 265 -5.28 -27.86 -5.96
C ASP A 265 -4.15 -27.97 -4.91
N GLY A 266 -4.51 -27.89 -3.63
CA GLY A 266 -3.53 -27.80 -2.56
C GLY A 266 -4.13 -27.32 -1.24
N PHE A 267 -3.25 -27.01 -0.29
CA PHE A 267 -3.62 -26.46 1.02
C PHE A 267 -3.20 -25.00 1.14
N TYR A 268 -4.04 -24.20 1.80
CA TYR A 268 -3.90 -22.77 1.93
C TYR A 268 -4.25 -22.32 3.34
N ILE A 269 -3.60 -21.27 3.85
CA ILE A 269 -4.01 -20.57 5.07
C ILE A 269 -4.72 -19.26 4.70
N ILE A 270 -5.60 -18.80 5.59
CA ILE A 270 -6.18 -17.47 5.49
C ILE A 270 -5.56 -16.59 6.57
N ARG A 271 -4.78 -15.58 6.16
CA ARG A 271 -4.14 -14.65 7.09
C ARG A 271 -4.10 -13.22 6.57
N LYS A 272 -3.84 -12.27 7.47
CA LYS A 272 -3.44 -10.91 7.10
C LYS A 272 -2.01 -10.91 6.52
N LEU A 273 -1.68 -9.86 5.77
CA LEU A 273 -0.31 -9.65 5.32
C LEU A 273 0.60 -9.28 6.49
N THR A 274 1.85 -9.71 6.42
CA THR A 274 2.88 -9.31 7.39
C THR A 274 3.30 -7.85 7.15
N VAL A 275 4.12 -7.30 8.05
CA VAL A 275 4.67 -5.95 7.85
C VAL A 275 5.57 -5.91 6.62
N LEU A 276 6.42 -6.92 6.42
CA LEU A 276 7.32 -7.01 5.27
C LEU A 276 6.55 -7.12 3.95
N GLU A 277 5.48 -7.91 3.89
CA GLU A 277 4.61 -7.98 2.72
C GLU A 277 3.90 -6.65 2.45
N CYS A 278 3.49 -5.92 3.50
CA CYS A 278 2.97 -4.56 3.36
C CYS A 278 4.04 -3.57 2.87
N MET A 279 5.30 -3.72 3.27
CA MET A 279 6.42 -2.93 2.74
C MET A 279 6.57 -3.17 1.24
N ARG A 280 6.59 -4.43 0.81
CA ARG A 280 6.63 -4.81 -0.61
C ARG A 280 5.44 -4.25 -1.40
N LEU A 281 4.21 -4.29 -0.84
CA LEU A 281 3.04 -3.64 -1.45
C LEU A 281 3.23 -2.13 -1.64
N GLN A 282 3.80 -1.44 -0.66
CA GLN A 282 4.08 -0.01 -0.76
C GLN A 282 5.41 0.27 -1.45
N THR A 283 6.07 -0.75 -2.00
CA THR A 283 7.38 -0.68 -2.68
C THR A 283 8.48 -0.05 -1.81
N VAL A 284 8.37 -0.25 -0.49
CA VAL A 284 9.35 0.18 0.50
C VAL A 284 10.51 -0.83 0.53
N PRO A 285 11.77 -0.38 0.53
CA PRO A 285 12.95 -1.24 0.70
C PRO A 285 12.88 -2.09 1.96
N GLU A 286 13.33 -3.35 1.90
CA GLU A 286 13.23 -4.29 3.04
C GLU A 286 14.17 -3.95 4.21
N ASP A 287 15.21 -3.16 3.95
CA ASP A 287 16.13 -2.61 4.94
C ASP A 287 15.56 -1.38 5.67
N TYR A 288 14.39 -0.87 5.28
CA TYR A 288 13.73 0.23 5.98
C TYR A 288 13.18 -0.24 7.34
N ILE A 289 13.58 0.45 8.41
CA ILE A 289 13.36 0.02 9.78
C ILE A 289 12.11 0.68 10.37
N PHE A 290 11.23 -0.12 10.96
CA PHE A 290 10.15 0.35 11.82
C PHE A 290 10.49 0.12 13.31
N PRO A 291 11.04 1.12 14.05
CA PRO A 291 11.42 1.00 15.45
C PRO A 291 10.20 1.11 16.40
N VAL A 292 9.08 0.53 16.00
CA VAL A 292 7.76 0.66 16.63
C VAL A 292 7.00 -0.66 16.56
N SER A 293 5.85 -0.75 17.24
CA SER A 293 5.04 -1.96 17.17
C SER A 293 4.48 -2.20 15.77
N ASN A 294 4.26 -3.47 15.42
CA ASN A 294 3.63 -3.85 14.14
C ASN A 294 2.32 -3.08 13.89
N SER A 295 1.54 -2.82 14.93
CA SER A 295 0.30 -2.04 14.83
C SER A 295 0.52 -0.63 14.29
N GLN A 296 1.60 0.03 14.71
CA GLN A 296 2.00 1.35 14.21
C GLN A 296 2.62 1.27 12.81
N ALA A 297 3.45 0.24 12.55
CA ALA A 297 3.99 -0.01 11.21
C ALA A 297 2.87 -0.17 10.16
N TYR A 298 1.86 -0.99 10.45
CA TYR A 298 0.67 -1.11 9.58
C TYR A 298 -0.08 0.21 9.40
N LYS A 299 -0.15 1.06 10.43
CA LYS A 299 -0.80 2.37 10.34
C LYS A 299 -0.06 3.27 9.35
N MET A 300 1.26 3.35 9.48
CA MET A 300 2.13 4.12 8.59
C MET A 300 2.10 3.59 7.16
N LEU A 301 2.27 2.28 6.96
CA LEU A 301 2.17 1.63 5.64
C LEU A 301 0.79 1.80 5.00
N GLY A 302 -0.28 1.86 5.79
CA GLY A 302 -1.63 2.10 5.28
C GLY A 302 -1.87 3.53 4.80
N ASN A 303 -1.17 4.52 5.38
CA ASN A 303 -1.35 5.93 5.06
C ASN A 303 -0.28 6.46 4.09
N GLY A 304 0.96 5.95 4.15
CA GLY A 304 2.08 6.38 3.33
C GLY A 304 1.87 6.15 1.84
N TRP A 305 2.65 6.80 1.00
CA TRP A 305 2.58 6.63 -0.46
C TRP A 305 3.17 5.30 -0.94
N THR A 306 2.71 4.86 -2.11
CA THR A 306 3.40 3.81 -2.87
C THR A 306 4.67 4.42 -3.44
N VAL A 307 5.84 4.06 -2.91
CA VAL A 307 7.14 4.69 -3.22
C VAL A 307 7.44 4.72 -4.72
N GLU A 308 7.16 3.63 -5.44
CA GLU A 308 7.43 3.52 -6.88
C GLU A 308 6.62 4.51 -7.71
N VAL A 309 5.38 4.81 -7.32
CA VAL A 309 4.56 5.80 -8.04
C VAL A 309 5.17 7.19 -7.89
N ILE A 310 5.65 7.51 -6.68
CA ILE A 310 6.29 8.81 -6.41
C ILE A 310 7.62 8.89 -7.14
N ALA A 311 8.44 7.83 -7.11
CA ALA A 311 9.69 7.77 -7.87
C ALA A 311 9.45 7.93 -9.38
N HIS A 312 8.42 7.27 -9.93
CA HIS A 312 8.02 7.42 -11.33
C HIS A 312 7.64 8.85 -11.68
N ILE A 313 6.85 9.54 -10.85
CA ILE A 313 6.50 10.94 -11.13
C ILE A 313 7.74 11.83 -11.05
N LEU A 314 8.55 11.65 -10.01
CA LEU A 314 9.75 12.45 -9.78
C LEU A 314 10.86 12.20 -10.79
N SER A 315 10.89 11.06 -11.49
CA SER A 315 11.88 10.81 -12.55
C SER A 315 11.71 11.73 -13.76
N TYR A 316 10.53 12.33 -13.95
CA TYR A 316 10.28 13.34 -14.98
C TYR A 316 10.73 14.75 -14.55
N CYS A 317 11.07 14.94 -13.28
CA CYS A 317 11.52 16.21 -12.75
C CYS A 317 12.89 16.57 -13.37
N PRO A 318 12.97 17.65 -14.17
CA PRO A 318 14.23 18.07 -14.79
C PRO A 318 15.31 18.31 -13.72
N GLY A 319 16.48 17.71 -13.92
CA GLY A 319 17.62 17.90 -13.01
C GLY A 319 17.59 17.09 -11.71
N ILE A 320 16.60 16.21 -11.49
CA ILE A 320 16.44 15.45 -10.23
C ILE A 320 17.69 14.66 -9.78
N THR A 321 18.50 14.18 -10.72
CA THR A 321 19.78 13.49 -10.47
C THR A 321 21.01 14.31 -10.87
N ALA A 322 20.81 15.47 -11.50
CA ALA A 322 21.90 16.29 -12.02
C ALA A 322 22.21 17.50 -11.12
N GLU A 323 21.26 17.91 -10.27
CA GLU A 323 21.40 19.03 -9.37
C GLU A 323 21.16 18.64 -7.90
N PRO A 324 21.83 19.31 -6.95
CA PRO A 324 21.48 19.21 -5.54
C PRO A 324 20.02 19.63 -5.29
N VAL A 325 19.32 18.85 -4.48
CA VAL A 325 17.88 18.99 -4.20
C VAL A 325 17.65 19.39 -2.74
N GLU A 326 16.95 20.50 -2.54
CA GLU A 326 16.37 20.88 -1.27
C GLU A 326 14.87 20.53 -1.28
N VAL A 327 14.40 19.89 -0.21
CA VAL A 327 13.04 19.37 -0.14
C VAL A 327 12.31 19.91 1.07
N LEU A 328 11.09 20.39 0.87
CA LEU A 328 10.11 20.54 1.93
C LEU A 328 9.01 19.48 1.75
N SER A 329 8.89 18.56 2.69
CA SER A 329 7.87 17.52 2.71
C SER A 329 6.80 17.81 3.75
N MET A 330 5.59 18.04 3.28
CA MET A 330 4.43 18.28 4.13
C MET A 330 3.66 16.99 4.41
N TYR A 331 3.35 16.76 5.69
CA TYR A 331 2.69 15.54 6.15
C TYR A 331 3.53 14.29 5.82
N ASP A 332 4.81 14.35 6.19
CA ASP A 332 5.87 13.46 5.68
C ASP A 332 5.61 11.97 5.99
N GLY A 333 4.89 11.66 7.07
CA GLY A 333 4.59 10.30 7.47
C GLY A 333 5.87 9.50 7.69
N MET A 334 5.97 8.37 6.99
CA MET A 334 7.17 7.51 7.03
C MET A 334 8.22 7.90 5.96
N SER A 335 8.21 9.15 5.49
CA SER A 335 9.18 9.69 4.52
C SER A 335 9.21 8.95 3.18
N CYS A 336 8.03 8.60 2.63
CA CYS A 336 7.94 7.99 1.30
C CYS A 336 8.55 8.87 0.20
N GLY A 337 8.47 10.20 0.33
CA GLY A 337 9.12 11.15 -0.57
C GLY A 337 10.64 10.99 -0.57
N ARG A 338 11.27 10.93 0.62
CA ARG A 338 12.71 10.67 0.74
C ARG A 338 13.11 9.31 0.19
N LEU A 339 12.31 8.27 0.43
CA LEU A 339 12.55 6.94 -0.15
C LEU A 339 12.54 6.97 -1.68
N ALA A 340 11.59 7.69 -2.28
CA ALA A 340 11.51 7.83 -3.74
C ALA A 340 12.73 8.58 -4.31
N LEU A 341 13.15 9.67 -3.66
CA LEU A 341 14.34 10.43 -4.05
C LEU A 341 15.62 9.60 -3.95
N ASN A 342 15.81 8.88 -2.84
CA ASN A 342 16.95 7.97 -2.68
C ASN A 342 16.96 6.89 -3.76
N LYS A 343 15.78 6.35 -4.11
CA LYS A 343 15.65 5.34 -5.18
C LYS A 343 16.07 5.88 -6.54
N LEU A 344 15.81 7.15 -6.82
CA LEU A 344 16.25 7.81 -8.06
C LEU A 344 17.74 8.19 -8.04
N GLY A 345 18.40 8.14 -6.88
CA GLY A 345 19.77 8.63 -6.72
C GLY A 345 19.87 10.15 -6.70
N ALA A 346 18.82 10.86 -6.26
CA ALA A 346 18.85 12.31 -6.11
C ALA A 346 19.81 12.74 -4.99
N ASP A 347 20.59 13.79 -5.24
CA ASP A 347 21.48 14.40 -4.23
C ASP A 347 20.69 15.33 -3.31
N VAL A 348 20.06 14.76 -2.26
CA VAL A 348 19.24 15.52 -1.31
C VAL A 348 20.14 16.17 -0.26
N VAL A 349 20.41 17.47 -0.43
CA VAL A 349 21.29 18.24 0.47
C VAL A 349 20.60 18.71 1.75
N ARG A 350 19.28 18.92 1.68
CA ARG A 350 18.46 19.32 2.84
C ARG A 350 17.03 18.82 2.67
N TYR A 351 16.46 18.29 3.75
CA TYR A 351 15.11 17.75 3.76
C TYR A 351 14.38 18.21 5.02
N TYR A 352 13.43 19.12 4.84
CA TYR A 352 12.54 19.61 5.88
C TYR A 352 11.24 18.80 5.88
N ALA A 353 10.74 18.41 7.04
CA ALA A 353 9.54 17.60 7.18
C ALA A 353 8.57 18.20 8.19
N THR A 354 7.29 18.34 7.83
CA THR A 354 6.22 18.57 8.82
C THR A 354 5.51 17.25 9.11
N GLU A 355 5.46 16.86 10.38
CA GLU A 355 4.80 15.65 10.87
C GLU A 355 4.47 15.82 12.36
N ILE A 356 3.35 15.24 12.79
CA ILE A 356 2.84 15.32 14.17
C ILE A 356 2.78 13.95 14.86
N ASP A 357 2.72 12.85 14.10
CA ASP A 357 2.72 11.50 14.64
C ASP A 357 4.13 11.14 15.12
N LYS A 358 4.29 11.07 16.44
CA LYS A 358 5.58 10.73 17.09
C LYS A 358 6.19 9.42 16.61
N TYR A 359 5.39 8.44 16.17
CA TYR A 359 5.90 7.17 15.66
C TYR A 359 6.44 7.32 14.24
N ALA A 360 5.78 8.13 13.42
CA ALA A 360 6.24 8.50 12.09
C ALA A 360 7.57 9.26 12.18
N ILE A 361 7.64 10.31 13.01
CA ILE A 361 8.88 11.07 13.27
C ILE A 361 10.02 10.17 13.74
N ARG A 362 9.75 9.25 14.68
CA ARG A 362 10.75 8.29 15.18
C ARG A 362 11.25 7.37 14.07
N THR A 363 10.35 6.89 13.21
CA THR A 363 10.69 6.02 12.09
C THR A 363 11.54 6.78 11.07
N THR A 364 11.14 7.99 10.69
CA THR A 364 11.93 8.89 9.85
C THR A 364 13.31 9.12 10.42
N LYS A 365 13.43 9.52 11.70
CA LYS A 365 14.73 9.80 12.33
C LYS A 365 15.65 8.58 12.46
N THR A 366 15.09 7.38 12.47
CA THR A 366 15.86 6.13 12.50
C THR A 366 16.48 5.83 11.13
N ASN A 367 15.76 6.11 10.04
CA ASN A 367 16.22 5.82 8.68
C ASN A 367 16.94 7.01 8.02
N PHE A 368 16.55 8.23 8.37
CA PHE A 368 17.00 9.52 7.82
C PHE A 368 17.25 10.51 8.96
N PRO A 369 18.35 10.34 9.73
CA PRO A 369 18.64 11.18 10.89
C PRO A 369 18.85 12.66 10.53
N ASP A 370 19.27 12.93 9.30
CA ASP A 370 19.50 14.25 8.68
C ASP A 370 18.21 15.04 8.42
N THR A 371 17.03 14.41 8.44
CA THR A 371 15.75 15.12 8.22
C THR A 371 15.48 16.18 9.28
N LEU A 372 15.25 17.42 8.86
CA LEU A 372 14.92 18.55 9.74
C LEU A 372 13.42 18.55 10.04
N GLN A 373 13.07 18.17 11.28
CA GLN A 373 11.67 18.06 11.72
C GLN A 373 11.14 19.42 12.15
N MET A 374 10.13 19.90 11.43
CA MET A 374 9.47 21.19 11.65
C MET A 374 8.23 21.06 12.55
N GLY A 375 7.74 19.83 12.76
CA GLY A 375 6.59 19.55 13.60
C GLY A 375 5.27 19.88 12.90
N ASP A 376 4.37 20.54 13.64
CA ASP A 376 3.00 20.82 13.19
C ASP A 376 2.95 21.96 12.16
N ALA A 377 2.44 21.66 10.96
CA ALA A 377 2.27 22.63 9.87
C ALA A 377 1.43 23.86 10.27
N PHE A 378 0.47 23.71 11.18
CA PHE A 378 -0.31 24.85 11.68
C PHE A 378 0.56 25.80 12.51
N ARG A 379 1.45 25.26 13.35
CA ARG A 379 2.36 26.08 14.15
C ARG A 379 3.38 26.81 13.29
N VAL A 380 3.91 26.14 12.27
CA VAL A 380 4.81 26.76 11.27
C VAL A 380 4.10 27.90 10.52
N ARG A 381 2.80 27.77 10.25
CA ARG A 381 2.00 28.86 9.69
C ARG A 381 1.80 30.00 10.69
N GLU A 382 1.43 29.69 11.93
CA GLU A 382 1.13 30.67 12.99
C GLU A 382 2.35 31.51 13.39
N ASP A 383 3.55 30.93 13.41
CA ASP A 383 4.79 31.65 13.73
C ASP A 383 5.32 32.53 12.59
N GLY A 384 4.61 32.55 11.45
CA GLY A 384 5.01 33.30 10.26
C GLY A 384 6.22 32.72 9.54
N TRP A 385 6.42 31.39 9.61
CA TRP A 385 7.55 30.65 9.03
C TRP A 385 8.92 30.95 9.68
N ARG A 386 8.92 31.51 10.89
CA ARG A 386 10.17 31.83 11.60
C ARG A 386 10.97 30.57 11.92
N SER A 387 10.30 29.54 12.44
CA SER A 387 10.93 28.23 12.72
C SER A 387 11.59 27.61 11.49
N PHE A 388 10.97 27.76 10.32
CA PHE A 388 11.56 27.34 9.05
C PHE A 388 12.79 28.19 8.70
N THR A 389 12.69 29.52 8.72
CA THR A 389 13.83 30.40 8.39
C THR A 389 15.04 30.21 9.31
N GLU A 390 14.81 29.98 10.61
CA GLU A 390 15.87 29.69 11.59
C GLU A 390 16.54 28.34 11.31
N SER A 391 15.79 27.36 10.80
CA SER A 391 16.32 26.06 10.41
C SER A 391 17.12 26.09 9.10
N VAL A 392 16.82 27.03 8.19
CA VAL A 392 17.55 27.26 6.93
C VAL A 392 18.84 28.07 7.15
N GLY A 393 18.87 28.92 8.19
CA GLY A 393 20.02 29.79 8.51
C GLY A 393 21.13 29.14 9.36
N ARG A 394 20.97 27.87 9.74
CA ARG A 394 22.00 27.03 10.38
C ARG A 394 22.52 26.01 9.37
#